data_AF-E6YGK7-F1
#
_entry.id   AF-E6YGK7-F1
#
_cell.length_a   1.000
_cell.length_b   1.000
_cell.length_c   1.000
_cell.angle_alpha   90.00
_cell.angle_beta   90.00
_cell.angle_gamma   90.00
#
_symmetry.space_group_name_H-M   'P 1'
#
loop_
_entity.id
_entity.type
_entity.pdbx_description
1 polymer ?
#
loop_
_entity_poly.entity_id
_entity_poly.type
_entity_poly.pdbx_seq_one_letter_code
_entity_poly.pdbx_strand_id
1 'polypeptide(L)'
;MGLLSRRTFLIAAPLALAGCLTRQSNVSIFSQKVQYVPPEIQALYGPVTNEPYFLPAVNLSTIDPKFWRKQVNYHTNYPPGTLIVDTQACLLYLVGENGKALRYGIGVGKEGLAFTGVGIIQYKRRWPSWAPTKKMMEREPERYGHLAQGMPPGPENPLGARAFYLFKDGKDTLFRIHGSHEAWSIGRAISSGCIRLLNQDIIDLYNRVPDGSRVVVLQNDGNTPRGFI
;
A
#
# COMPACT_ATOMS: atom_id res chain seq x y z
N MET A 1 -45.45 -38.99 -78.04
CA MET A 1 -45.04 -37.83 -78.85
C MET A 1 -45.24 -36.56 -78.02
N GLY A 2 -44.17 -35.78 -77.82
CA GLY A 2 -44.21 -34.34 -77.48
C GLY A 2 -44.59 -33.94 -76.05
N LEU A 3 -43.66 -34.04 -75.10
CA LEU A 3 -43.74 -33.36 -73.81
C LEU A 3 -43.15 -31.94 -73.89
N LEU A 4 -43.97 -31.00 -73.41
CA LEU A 4 -43.66 -29.82 -72.61
C LEU A 4 -42.96 -28.61 -73.26
N SER A 5 -43.77 -27.56 -73.28
CA SER A 5 -43.51 -26.17 -73.63
C SER A 5 -42.62 -25.45 -72.63
N ARG A 6 -41.68 -24.67 -73.20
CA ARG A 6 -41.20 -23.33 -72.80
C ARG A 6 -41.84 -22.75 -71.53
N ARG A 7 -41.04 -22.64 -70.47
CA ARG A 7 -40.97 -21.50 -69.54
C ARG A 7 -39.81 -21.70 -68.57
N THR A 8 -38.68 -21.11 -68.96
CA THR A 8 -37.73 -20.34 -68.15
C THR A 8 -37.73 -20.56 -66.63
N PHE A 9 -36.58 -20.97 -66.09
CA PHE A 9 -35.94 -20.24 -65.00
C PHE A 9 -34.42 -20.45 -65.04
N LEU A 10 -33.69 -19.37 -65.32
CA LEU A 10 -32.25 -19.23 -65.14
C LEU A 10 -31.99 -19.01 -63.65
N ILE A 11 -31.20 -19.87 -63.01
CA ILE A 11 -30.50 -19.54 -61.77
C ILE A 11 -29.03 -19.92 -61.96
N ALA A 12 -28.22 -18.88 -62.11
CA ALA A 12 -26.76 -18.97 -62.12
C ALA A 12 -26.28 -19.46 -60.75
N ALA A 13 -25.48 -20.52 -60.72
CA ALA A 13 -24.78 -20.98 -59.53
C ALA A 13 -23.39 -20.30 -59.47
N PRO A 14 -23.10 -19.43 -58.49
CA PRO A 14 -21.75 -18.95 -58.28
C PRO A 14 -20.94 -20.01 -57.52
N LEU A 15 -19.72 -20.25 -58.02
CA LEU A 15 -18.69 -21.07 -57.38
C LEU A 15 -18.44 -20.60 -55.94
N ALA A 16 -18.74 -21.44 -54.96
CA ALA A 16 -18.24 -21.28 -53.60
C ALA A 16 -16.88 -21.99 -53.49
N LEU A 17 -15.79 -21.26 -53.76
CA LEU A 17 -14.44 -21.67 -53.39
C LEU A 17 -14.35 -21.71 -51.85
N ALA A 18 -14.34 -22.92 -51.29
CA ALA A 18 -14.03 -23.15 -49.89
C ALA A 18 -12.53 -22.89 -49.65
N GLY A 19 -12.16 -21.64 -49.39
CA GLY A 19 -10.84 -21.26 -48.90
C GLY A 19 -10.77 -21.53 -47.40
N CYS A 20 -10.04 -22.56 -46.98
CA CYS A 20 -9.62 -22.70 -45.59
C CYS A 20 -8.66 -21.56 -45.24
N LEU A 21 -9.18 -20.44 -44.74
CA LEU A 21 -8.37 -19.44 -44.07
C LEU A 21 -7.96 -20.00 -42.71
N THR A 22 -6.72 -20.46 -42.61
CA THR A 22 -6.08 -20.73 -41.32
C THR A 22 -5.96 -19.40 -40.60
N ARG A 23 -6.92 -19.10 -39.72
CA ARG A 23 -6.88 -17.94 -38.84
C ARG A 23 -5.75 -18.17 -37.84
N GLN A 24 -4.56 -17.67 -38.13
CA GLN A 24 -3.52 -17.50 -37.12
C GLN A 24 -4.09 -16.56 -36.06
N SER A 25 -4.61 -17.13 -34.98
CA SER A 25 -4.79 -16.41 -33.74
C SER A 25 -3.39 -16.02 -33.29
N ASN A 26 -2.99 -14.79 -33.59
CA ASN A 26 -1.94 -14.11 -32.87
C ASN A 26 -2.45 -13.99 -31.42
N VAL A 27 -2.23 -15.05 -30.65
CA VAL A 27 -2.28 -14.98 -29.21
C VAL A 27 -1.11 -14.09 -28.85
N SER A 28 -1.36 -12.79 -28.75
CA SER A 28 -0.49 -11.90 -27.99
C SER A 28 -0.49 -12.44 -26.56
N ILE A 29 0.43 -13.36 -26.29
CA ILE A 29 0.80 -13.71 -24.93
C ILE A 29 1.33 -12.41 -24.36
N PHE A 30 0.48 -11.71 -23.61
CA PHE A 30 0.93 -10.70 -22.68
C PHE A 30 1.90 -11.42 -21.75
N SER A 31 3.19 -11.31 -22.06
CA SER A 31 4.27 -11.75 -21.19
C SER A 31 4.17 -10.90 -19.94
N GLN A 32 3.37 -11.33 -18.96
CA GLN A 32 3.43 -10.78 -17.62
C GLN A 32 4.85 -11.06 -17.14
N LYS A 33 5.66 -10.00 -17.14
CA LYS A 33 7.03 -10.03 -16.67
C LYS A 33 6.96 -10.41 -15.19
N VAL A 34 7.20 -11.68 -14.87
CA VAL A 34 7.19 -12.18 -13.49
C VAL A 34 8.27 -11.40 -12.74
N GLN A 35 7.85 -10.57 -11.79
CA GLN A 35 8.78 -9.78 -10.99
C GLN A 35 9.57 -10.74 -10.10
N TYR A 36 10.88 -10.87 -10.35
CA TYR A 36 11.77 -11.65 -9.49
C TYR A 36 11.88 -10.99 -8.12
N VAL A 37 11.67 -11.77 -7.06
CA VAL A 37 11.83 -11.35 -5.67
C VAL A 37 12.95 -12.18 -5.05
N PRO A 38 14.05 -11.55 -4.60
CA PRO A 38 15.16 -12.28 -3.96
C PRO A 38 14.71 -13.04 -2.69
N PRO A 39 15.26 -14.24 -2.40
CA PRO A 39 14.88 -15.03 -1.23
C PRO A 39 14.98 -14.27 0.10
N GLU A 40 15.99 -13.41 0.25
CA GLU A 40 16.19 -12.58 1.42
C GLU A 40 15.04 -11.58 1.63
N ILE A 41 14.45 -11.07 0.55
CA ILE A 41 13.28 -10.19 0.62
C ILE A 41 12.02 -11.01 0.92
N GLN A 42 11.86 -12.18 0.29
CA GLN A 42 10.71 -13.06 0.57
C GLN A 42 10.64 -13.42 2.06
N ALA A 43 11.79 -13.69 2.69
CA ALA A 43 11.88 -14.02 4.11
C ALA A 43 11.38 -12.87 5.02
N LEU A 44 11.57 -11.61 4.65
CA LEU A 44 11.08 -10.45 5.42
C LEU A 44 9.56 -10.32 5.40
N TYR A 45 8.92 -10.83 4.34
CA TYR A 45 7.51 -10.64 4.03
C TYR A 45 6.71 -11.94 4.02
N GLY A 46 7.25 -13.00 4.62
CA GLY A 46 6.60 -14.28 4.79
C GLY A 46 5.38 -14.24 5.73
N PRO A 47 4.73 -15.39 5.93
CA PRO A 47 3.61 -15.50 6.85
C PRO A 47 4.08 -15.28 8.30
N VAL A 48 3.27 -14.60 9.10
CA VAL A 48 3.53 -14.39 10.54
C VAL A 48 2.56 -15.25 11.34
N THR A 49 3.11 -16.20 12.09
CA THR A 49 2.35 -17.22 12.86
C THR A 49 2.54 -17.10 14.37
N ASN A 50 3.47 -16.27 14.83
CA ASN A 50 3.82 -16.05 16.23
C ASN A 50 3.11 -14.83 16.86
N GLU A 51 2.02 -14.38 16.25
CA GLU A 51 1.15 -13.31 16.75
C GLU A 51 -0.22 -13.88 17.12
N PRO A 52 -1.03 -13.18 17.93
CA PRO A 52 -2.39 -13.61 18.26
C PRO A 52 -3.30 -13.82 17.04
N TYR A 53 -2.96 -13.20 15.91
CA TYR A 53 -3.67 -13.37 14.64
C TYR A 53 -2.68 -13.72 13.54
N PHE A 54 -3.06 -14.69 12.70
CA PHE A 54 -2.31 -15.07 11.52
C PHE A 54 -2.25 -13.93 10.51
N LEU A 55 -1.07 -13.69 9.93
CA LEU A 55 -0.90 -12.81 8.79
C LEU A 55 -0.35 -13.61 7.61
N PRO A 56 -1.00 -13.55 6.43
CA PRO A 56 -0.48 -14.20 5.23
C PRO A 56 0.81 -13.52 4.74
N ALA A 57 1.57 -14.26 3.93
CA ALA A 57 2.69 -13.68 3.20
C ALA A 57 2.21 -12.55 2.29
N VAL A 58 3.02 -11.49 2.15
CA VAL A 58 2.70 -10.40 1.23
C VAL A 58 3.00 -10.83 -0.19
N ASN A 59 2.05 -10.60 -1.10
CA ASN A 59 2.32 -10.76 -2.53
C ASN A 59 3.20 -9.60 -3.03
N LEU A 60 4.51 -9.78 -2.98
CA LEU A 60 5.48 -8.74 -3.35
C LEU A 60 5.52 -8.44 -4.85
N SER A 61 4.96 -9.31 -5.71
CA SER A 61 4.89 -9.05 -7.15
C SER A 61 4.02 -7.84 -7.51
N THR A 62 3.12 -7.44 -6.61
CA THR A 62 2.25 -6.27 -6.80
C THR A 62 2.83 -4.98 -6.21
N ILE A 63 4.03 -5.04 -5.63
CA ILE A 63 4.68 -3.91 -4.96
C ILE A 63 5.97 -3.60 -5.69
N ASP A 64 6.14 -2.34 -6.09
CA ASP A 64 7.38 -1.87 -6.72
C ASP A 64 8.57 -2.13 -5.77
N PRO A 65 9.66 -2.78 -6.24
CA PRO A 65 10.83 -3.10 -5.42
C PRO A 65 11.44 -1.92 -4.67
N LYS A 66 11.22 -0.68 -5.14
CA LYS A 66 11.67 0.52 -4.43
C LYS A 66 11.00 0.69 -3.06
N PHE A 67 9.86 0.05 -2.81
CA PHE A 67 9.13 0.12 -1.54
C PHE A 67 9.41 -1.05 -0.60
N TRP A 68 10.21 -2.03 -1.03
CA TRP A 68 10.65 -3.08 -0.12
C TRP A 68 11.60 -2.51 0.94
N ARG A 69 11.47 -3.08 2.15
CA ARG A 69 12.29 -2.72 3.28
C ARG A 69 13.75 -3.01 2.99
N LYS A 70 14.61 -2.02 3.17
CA LYS A 70 16.06 -2.18 3.03
C LYS A 70 16.82 -1.13 3.80
N GLN A 71 18.04 -1.47 4.20
CA GLN A 71 18.97 -0.48 4.73
C GLN A 71 19.53 0.37 3.60
N VAL A 72 19.67 1.67 3.84
CA VAL A 72 20.19 2.64 2.87
C VAL A 72 21.21 3.57 3.53
N ASN A 73 22.08 4.17 2.72
CA ASN A 73 22.80 5.38 3.14
C ASN A 73 21.79 6.51 3.31
N TYR A 74 21.87 7.21 4.43
CA TYR A 74 20.97 8.30 4.76
C TYR A 74 21.66 9.24 5.74
N HIS A 75 22.14 10.37 5.24
CA HIS A 75 22.76 11.40 6.07
C HIS A 75 21.66 12.34 6.53
N THR A 76 21.68 12.68 7.82
CA THR A 76 20.72 13.59 8.41
C THR A 76 21.25 14.11 9.74
N ASN A 77 20.75 15.27 10.16
CA ASN A 77 21.07 15.85 11.47
C ASN A 77 20.15 15.34 12.59
N TYR A 78 19.18 14.46 12.26
CA TYR A 78 18.35 13.82 13.26
C TYR A 78 19.08 12.65 13.94
N PRO A 79 18.91 12.46 15.26
CA PRO A 79 19.56 11.37 15.96
C PRO A 79 18.97 10.00 15.58
N PRO A 80 19.74 8.90 15.75
CA PRO A 80 19.24 7.54 15.63
C PRO A 80 17.95 7.32 16.45
N GLY A 81 17.05 6.49 15.93
CA GLY A 81 15.71 6.27 16.50
C GLY A 81 14.64 7.25 16.01
N THR A 82 15.01 8.32 15.31
CA THR A 82 14.04 9.23 14.67
C THR A 82 13.36 8.55 13.48
N LEU A 83 12.05 8.75 13.34
CA LEU A 83 11.32 8.41 12.13
C LEU A 83 11.18 9.63 11.22
N ILE A 84 11.56 9.48 9.96
CA ILE A 84 11.38 10.51 8.94
C ILE A 84 10.39 9.96 7.91
N VAL A 85 9.27 10.66 7.73
CA VAL A 85 8.21 10.29 6.79
C VAL A 85 8.28 11.22 5.59
N ASP A 86 8.65 10.68 4.43
CA ASP A 86 8.58 11.39 3.15
C ASP A 86 7.28 11.00 2.44
N THR A 87 6.30 11.89 2.55
CA THR A 87 4.94 11.65 2.04
C THR A 87 4.87 11.63 0.51
N GLN A 88 5.76 12.34 -0.19
CA GLN A 88 5.76 12.35 -1.66
C GLN A 88 6.48 11.14 -2.22
N ALA A 89 7.63 10.79 -1.64
CA ALA A 89 8.34 9.59 -2.05
C ALA A 89 7.61 8.32 -1.62
N CYS A 90 6.60 8.42 -0.73
CA CYS A 90 5.92 7.29 -0.10
C CYS A 90 6.93 6.36 0.60
N LEU A 91 7.86 6.97 1.36
CA LEU A 91 8.89 6.27 2.10
C LEU A 91 8.94 6.74 3.55
N LEU A 92 9.25 5.82 4.46
CA LEU A 92 9.55 6.09 5.85
C LEU A 92 10.97 5.60 6.15
N TYR A 93 11.73 6.37 6.90
CA TYR A 93 13.09 6.06 7.31
C TYR A 93 13.16 6.01 8.84
N LEU A 94 13.64 4.89 9.38
CA LEU A 94 14.14 4.81 10.75
C LEU A 94 15.63 5.15 10.73
N VAL A 95 15.99 6.30 11.28
CA VAL A 95 17.37 6.76 11.35
C VAL A 95 18.18 5.81 12.24
N GLY A 96 19.30 5.34 11.71
CA GLY A 96 20.28 4.53 12.43
C GLY A 96 21.61 5.26 12.59
N GLU A 97 22.62 4.53 13.02
CA GLU A 97 23.97 5.04 13.21
C GLU A 97 24.76 5.08 11.88
N ASN A 98 25.91 5.75 11.89
CA ASN A 98 26.90 5.72 10.79
C ASN A 98 26.34 6.15 9.42
N GLY A 99 25.44 7.14 9.40
CA GLY A 99 24.83 7.64 8.15
C GLY A 99 23.97 6.59 7.45
N LYS A 100 23.30 5.71 8.21
CA LYS A 100 22.39 4.70 7.69
C LYS A 100 20.97 4.92 8.18
N ALA A 101 20.01 4.41 7.42
CA ALA A 101 18.63 4.27 7.86
C ALA A 101 18.03 2.95 7.36
N LEU A 102 17.06 2.42 8.11
CA LEU A 102 16.18 1.38 7.60
C LEU A 102 14.99 2.05 6.93
N ARG A 103 14.80 1.78 5.64
CA ARG A 103 13.79 2.41 4.80
C ARG A 103 12.63 1.44 4.57
N TYR A 104 11.41 1.95 4.63
CA TYR A 104 10.15 1.23 4.46
C TYR A 104 9.28 1.92 3.40
N GLY A 105 8.54 1.13 2.62
CA GLY A 105 7.46 1.65 1.78
C GLY A 105 6.23 2.01 2.61
N ILE A 106 5.57 3.11 2.28
CA ILE A 106 4.34 3.54 2.95
C ILE A 106 3.21 3.81 1.96
N GLY A 107 1.98 3.61 2.41
CA GLY A 107 0.80 4.26 1.84
C GLY A 107 0.51 5.55 2.60
N VAL A 108 0.11 6.59 1.88
CA VAL A 108 -0.21 7.91 2.45
C VAL A 108 -1.68 8.17 2.23
N GLY A 109 -2.41 8.55 3.28
CA GLY A 109 -3.74 9.11 3.10
C GLY A 109 -3.72 10.63 2.95
N LYS A 110 -4.81 11.16 2.40
CA LYS A 110 -5.16 12.57 2.27
C LYS A 110 -5.04 13.32 3.59
N GLU A 111 -5.35 12.68 4.72
CA GLU A 111 -5.13 13.27 6.05
C GLU A 111 -3.66 13.25 6.48
N GLY A 112 -2.84 12.34 5.96
CA GLY A 112 -1.37 12.41 6.07
C GLY A 112 -0.73 13.54 5.29
N LEU A 113 -1.48 14.18 4.39
CA LEU A 113 -1.11 15.48 3.83
C LEU A 113 -1.47 16.65 4.76
N ALA A 114 -2.27 16.45 5.80
CA ALA A 114 -2.67 17.53 6.71
C ALA A 114 -1.68 17.76 7.86
N PHE A 115 -0.81 16.79 8.18
CA PHE A 115 0.20 16.92 9.23
C PHE A 115 1.59 17.14 8.64
N THR A 116 2.17 18.31 8.92
CA THR A 116 3.58 18.66 8.65
C THR A 116 4.35 18.89 9.94
N GLY A 117 5.65 18.62 9.87
CA GLY A 117 6.60 18.97 10.92
C GLY A 117 6.85 17.85 11.91
N VAL A 118 7.09 18.21 13.17
CA VAL A 118 7.61 17.29 14.19
C VAL A 118 6.51 16.86 15.16
N GLY A 119 6.45 15.55 15.43
CA GLY A 119 5.65 14.94 16.48
C GLY A 119 6.46 13.94 17.30
N ILE A 120 5.88 13.45 18.38
CA ILE A 120 6.47 12.46 19.29
C ILE A 120 5.56 11.23 19.34
N ILE A 121 6.14 10.04 19.29
CA ILE A 121 5.41 8.80 19.56
C ILE A 121 5.16 8.72 21.06
N GLN A 122 3.96 9.11 21.50
CA GLN A 122 3.64 9.10 22.93
C GLN A 122 3.46 7.68 23.45
N TYR A 123 2.86 6.82 22.64
CA TYR A 123 2.70 5.40 22.93
C TYR A 123 2.47 4.61 21.64
N LYS A 124 2.68 3.30 21.74
CA LYS A 124 2.43 2.34 20.65
C LYS A 124 1.51 1.22 21.13
N ARG A 125 0.66 0.70 20.25
CA ARG A 125 -0.20 -0.45 20.55
C ARG A 125 0.04 -1.63 19.63
N ARG A 126 0.00 -2.83 20.20
CA ARG A 126 -0.15 -4.09 19.47
C ARG A 126 -1.64 -4.34 19.23
N TRP A 127 -1.99 -4.71 18.01
CA TRP A 127 -3.35 -5.04 17.59
C TRP A 127 -4.39 -4.05 18.16
N PRO A 128 -4.32 -2.76 17.76
CA PRO A 128 -5.22 -1.75 18.27
C PRO A 128 -6.67 -2.02 17.82
N SER A 129 -7.64 -1.58 18.62
CA SER A 129 -8.99 -1.35 18.11
C SER A 129 -9.00 -0.10 17.24
N TRP A 130 -9.99 0.00 16.35
CA TRP A 130 -10.16 1.15 15.47
C TRP A 130 -11.60 1.62 15.49
N ALA A 131 -11.84 2.94 15.50
CA ALA A 131 -13.15 3.49 15.26
C ALA A 131 -13.06 4.60 14.20
N PRO A 132 -14.06 4.72 13.31
CA PRO A 132 -14.11 5.82 12.36
C PRO A 132 -14.28 7.14 13.12
N THR A 133 -13.69 8.22 12.58
CA THR A 133 -13.92 9.55 13.14
C THR A 133 -15.36 10.00 12.88
N LYS A 134 -15.85 10.96 13.68
CA LYS A 134 -17.17 11.54 13.47
C LYS A 134 -17.36 12.06 12.04
N LYS A 135 -16.35 12.75 11.50
CA LYS A 135 -16.34 13.27 10.13
C LYS A 135 -16.40 12.16 9.07
N MET A 136 -15.77 11.00 9.31
CA MET A 136 -15.91 9.84 8.42
C MET A 136 -17.34 9.32 8.43
N MET A 137 -17.96 9.17 9.60
CA MET A 137 -19.34 8.72 9.74
C MET A 137 -20.34 9.69 9.14
N GLU A 138 -20.12 11.01 9.29
CA GLU A 138 -20.97 12.04 8.67
C GLU A 138 -20.87 12.02 7.14
N ARG A 139 -19.67 11.75 6.59
CA ARG A 139 -19.41 11.75 5.14
C ARG A 139 -19.90 10.49 4.44
N GLU A 140 -19.73 9.32 5.06
CA GLU A 140 -20.10 8.01 4.50
C GLU A 140 -20.84 7.17 5.57
N PRO A 141 -22.07 7.57 5.98
CA PRO A 141 -22.78 6.94 7.11
C PRO A 141 -23.16 5.49 6.85
N GLU A 142 -23.53 5.14 5.61
CA GLU A 142 -23.84 3.75 5.24
C GLU A 142 -22.62 2.83 5.40
N ARG A 143 -21.42 3.37 5.13
CA ARG A 143 -20.17 2.62 5.23
C ARG A 143 -19.63 2.52 6.65
N TYR A 144 -19.69 3.60 7.43
CA TYR A 144 -19.01 3.68 8.73
C TYR A 144 -19.97 3.72 9.94
N GLY A 145 -21.26 3.99 9.76
CA GLY A 145 -22.21 4.18 10.86
C GLY A 145 -22.33 2.94 11.76
N HIS A 146 -22.33 1.75 11.16
CA HIS A 146 -22.36 0.49 11.92
C HIS A 146 -21.05 0.21 12.70
N LEU A 147 -19.97 0.94 12.41
CA LEU A 147 -18.66 0.83 13.06
C LEU A 147 -18.45 1.90 14.15
N ALA A 148 -19.49 2.66 14.52
CA ALA A 148 -19.39 3.72 15.51
C ALA A 148 -18.88 3.24 16.88
N GLN A 149 -19.18 1.99 17.25
CA GLN A 149 -18.69 1.35 18.48
C GLN A 149 -17.26 0.81 18.35
N GLY A 150 -16.65 0.97 17.18
CA GLY A 150 -15.33 0.48 16.84
C GLY A 150 -15.33 -0.94 16.31
N MET A 151 -14.20 -1.27 15.70
CA MET A 151 -13.80 -2.57 15.23
C MET A 151 -12.79 -3.16 16.21
N PRO A 152 -12.96 -4.43 16.64
CA PRO A 152 -12.01 -5.08 17.52
C PRO A 152 -10.65 -5.29 16.84
N PRO A 153 -9.62 -5.64 17.61
CA PRO A 153 -8.34 -6.08 17.06
C PRO A 153 -8.51 -7.29 16.12
N GLY A 154 -7.75 -7.32 15.02
CA GLY A 154 -7.71 -8.47 14.11
C GLY A 154 -7.16 -8.15 12.72
N PRO A 155 -7.03 -9.16 11.83
CA PRO A 155 -6.44 -9.01 10.49
C PRO A 155 -7.20 -8.02 9.59
N GLU A 156 -8.53 -7.97 9.72
CA GLU A 156 -9.40 -7.06 8.96
C GLU A 156 -9.44 -5.65 9.54
N ASN A 157 -8.81 -5.41 10.70
CA ASN A 157 -8.78 -4.08 11.29
C ASN A 157 -7.94 -3.14 10.40
N PRO A 158 -8.44 -1.94 10.05
CA PRO A 158 -7.73 -1.03 9.15
C PRO A 158 -6.44 -0.45 9.73
N LEU A 159 -6.23 -0.53 11.05
CA LEU A 159 -4.97 -0.19 11.71
C LEU A 159 -3.94 -1.32 11.70
N GLY A 160 -4.34 -2.53 11.29
CA GLY A 160 -3.48 -3.70 11.18
C GLY A 160 -2.85 -4.13 12.50
N ALA A 161 -1.65 -4.72 12.40
CA ALA A 161 -1.02 -5.40 13.52
C ALA A 161 -0.48 -4.49 14.61
N ARG A 162 -0.17 -3.22 14.29
CA ARG A 162 0.49 -2.25 15.18
C ARG A 162 0.09 -0.83 14.82
N ALA A 163 0.08 0.07 15.80
CA ALA A 163 -0.06 1.50 15.56
C ALA A 163 0.79 2.35 16.52
N PHE A 164 1.33 3.44 16.01
CA PHE A 164 2.00 4.52 16.74
C PHE A 164 1.04 5.71 16.85
N TYR A 165 0.99 6.33 18.03
CA TYR A 165 0.10 7.44 18.32
C TYR A 165 0.94 8.69 18.52
N LEU A 166 0.81 9.63 17.57
CA LEU A 166 1.65 10.81 17.52
C LEU A 166 1.01 11.97 18.26
N PHE A 167 1.82 12.62 19.08
CA PHE A 167 1.47 13.79 19.86
C PHE A 167 2.34 14.97 19.43
N LYS A 168 1.77 16.18 19.55
CA LYS A 168 2.47 17.44 19.36
C LYS A 168 2.04 18.39 20.48
N ASP A 169 3.00 18.99 21.16
CA ASP A 169 2.77 19.91 22.29
C ASP A 169 1.84 19.31 23.37
N GLY A 170 2.02 18.03 23.67
CA GLY A 170 1.22 17.28 24.65
C GLY A 170 -0.19 16.89 24.19
N LYS A 171 -0.58 17.20 22.94
CA LYS A 171 -1.91 16.90 22.39
C LYS A 171 -1.84 15.80 21.35
N ASP A 172 -2.84 14.93 21.36
CA ASP A 172 -3.00 13.90 20.35
C ASP A 172 -3.31 14.54 18.99
N THR A 173 -2.50 14.24 17.99
CA THR A 173 -2.66 14.76 16.62
C THR A 173 -3.77 14.05 15.84
N LEU A 174 -4.29 12.94 16.38
CA LEU A 174 -5.11 11.94 15.68
C LEU A 174 -4.37 11.25 14.51
N PHE A 175 -3.12 11.63 14.25
CA PHE A 175 -2.27 11.04 13.24
C PHE A 175 -1.58 9.79 13.76
N ARG A 176 -1.48 8.78 12.90
CA ARG A 176 -0.96 7.46 13.24
C ARG A 176 0.06 7.01 12.20
N ILE A 177 0.95 6.13 12.63
CA ILE A 177 1.73 5.28 11.73
C ILE A 177 1.32 3.85 12.08
N HIS A 178 0.75 3.11 11.14
CA HIS A 178 0.09 1.85 11.45
C HIS A 178 0.24 0.81 10.35
N GLY A 179 -0.11 -0.44 10.66
CA GLY A 179 -0.15 -1.53 9.69
C GLY A 179 -1.37 -1.47 8.78
N SER A 180 -1.40 -2.30 7.75
CA SER A 180 -2.56 -2.44 6.89
C SER A 180 -2.60 -3.82 6.27
N HIS A 181 -3.81 -4.35 6.11
CA HIS A 181 -4.06 -5.53 5.27
C HIS A 181 -4.11 -5.18 3.76
N GLU A 182 -4.15 -3.88 3.43
CA GLU A 182 -4.23 -3.39 2.05
C GLU A 182 -2.83 -3.18 1.44
N ALA A 183 -2.13 -4.28 1.13
CA ALA A 183 -0.78 -4.23 0.57
C ALA A 183 -0.67 -3.39 -0.73
N TRP A 184 -1.74 -3.35 -1.53
CA TRP A 184 -1.85 -2.57 -2.75
C TRP A 184 -1.79 -1.04 -2.53
N SER A 185 -1.96 -0.57 -1.29
CA SER A 185 -1.90 0.85 -0.93
C SER A 185 -0.48 1.40 -0.78
N ILE A 186 0.53 0.52 -0.68
CA ILE A 186 1.92 0.91 -0.52
C ILE A 186 2.43 1.61 -1.79
N GLY A 187 3.08 2.76 -1.61
CA GLY A 187 3.54 3.60 -2.71
C GLY A 187 2.49 4.51 -3.32
N ARG A 188 1.33 4.67 -2.66
CA ARG A 188 0.20 5.45 -3.18
C ARG A 188 -0.32 6.47 -2.16
N ALA A 189 -0.80 7.60 -2.68
CA ALA A 189 -1.42 8.69 -1.93
C ALA A 189 -2.95 8.71 -2.12
N ILE A 190 -3.67 7.70 -1.61
CA ILE A 190 -5.03 7.38 -2.11
C ILE A 190 -6.13 7.30 -1.04
N SER A 191 -5.81 7.32 0.26
CA SER A 191 -6.82 7.07 1.30
C SER A 191 -7.24 8.32 2.06
N SER A 192 -8.22 8.26 2.95
CA SER A 192 -8.61 9.38 3.82
C SER A 192 -7.80 9.45 5.13
N GLY A 193 -6.66 8.77 5.25
CA GLY A 193 -6.07 8.47 6.56
C GLY A 193 -4.58 8.77 6.76
N CYS A 194 -4.07 8.12 7.80
CA CYS A 194 -2.73 8.17 8.37
C CYS A 194 -1.61 7.57 7.47
N ILE A 195 -0.42 7.29 8.02
CA ILE A 195 0.64 6.52 7.32
C ILE A 195 0.42 5.02 7.50
N ARG A 196 0.43 4.29 6.39
CA ARG A 196 0.19 2.84 6.34
C ARG A 196 1.45 2.09 5.93
N LEU A 197 1.77 1.03 6.65
CA LEU A 197 2.83 0.07 6.32
C LEU A 197 2.23 -1.31 6.11
N LEU A 198 2.97 -2.19 5.43
CA LEU A 198 2.69 -3.62 5.48
C LEU A 198 2.74 -4.10 6.94
N ASN A 199 1.92 -5.10 7.28
CA ASN A 199 1.89 -5.62 8.65
C ASN A 199 3.27 -6.12 9.12
N GLN A 200 4.02 -6.79 8.24
CA GLN A 200 5.38 -7.26 8.50
C GLN A 200 6.36 -6.10 8.77
N ASP A 201 6.17 -4.97 8.09
CA ASP A 201 7.00 -3.78 8.25
C ASP A 201 6.66 -3.00 9.52
N ILE A 202 5.38 -2.83 9.85
CA ILE A 202 5.02 -2.17 11.11
C ILE A 202 5.40 -3.02 12.33
N ILE A 203 5.37 -4.34 12.23
CA ILE A 203 5.83 -5.23 13.31
C ILE A 203 7.34 -5.05 13.54
N ASP A 204 8.13 -5.07 12.47
CA ASP A 204 9.57 -4.79 12.55
C ASP A 204 9.85 -3.40 13.13
N LEU A 205 9.20 -2.37 12.59
CA LEU A 205 9.36 -0.99 13.05
C LEU A 205 8.96 -0.82 14.53
N TYR A 206 7.86 -1.43 14.96
CA TYR A 206 7.37 -1.37 16.34
C TYR A 206 8.39 -1.90 17.35
N ASN A 207 9.11 -2.96 16.98
CA ASN A 207 10.10 -3.61 17.83
C ASN A 207 11.41 -2.81 17.93
N ARG A 208 11.68 -1.91 16.97
CA ARG A 208 12.91 -1.11 16.90
C ARG A 208 12.77 0.27 17.51
N VAL A 209 11.58 0.87 17.41
CA VAL A 209 11.35 2.28 17.76
C VAL A 209 10.96 2.40 19.22
N PRO A 210 11.73 3.08 20.09
CA PRO A 210 11.32 3.33 21.47
C PRO A 210 10.09 4.24 21.57
N ASP A 211 9.35 4.15 22.67
CA ASP A 211 8.39 5.20 23.04
C ASP A 211 9.13 6.53 23.26
N GLY A 212 8.48 7.65 22.96
CA GLY A 212 9.10 8.99 22.99
C GLY A 212 9.95 9.33 21.76
N SER A 213 10.09 8.41 20.80
CA SER A 213 10.83 8.67 19.56
C SER A 213 10.22 9.81 18.76
N ARG A 214 11.10 10.61 18.15
CA ARG A 214 10.70 11.72 17.29
C ARG A 214 10.20 11.21 15.95
N VAL A 215 9.16 11.85 15.43
CA VAL A 215 8.69 11.69 14.06
C VAL A 215 8.78 13.04 13.35
N VAL A 216 9.35 13.04 12.16
CA VAL A 216 9.46 14.21 11.28
C VAL A 216 8.71 13.89 10.00
N VAL A 217 7.68 14.66 9.68
CA VAL A 217 6.89 14.48 8.46
C VAL A 217 7.28 15.57 7.46
N LEU A 218 7.88 15.12 6.37
CA LEU A 218 8.31 15.96 5.26
C LEU A 218 7.18 16.06 4.23
N GLN A 219 6.82 17.29 3.91
CA GLN A 219 5.98 17.63 2.76
C GLN A 219 6.73 18.69 1.95
N ASN A 220 6.91 18.51 0.63
CA ASN A 220 7.40 19.61 -0.19
C ASN A 220 6.22 20.57 -0.44
N ASP A 221 5.97 21.42 0.54
CA ASP A 221 5.22 22.67 0.39
C ASP A 221 6.11 23.83 -0.11
N GLY A 222 7.36 23.52 -0.50
CA GLY A 222 8.38 24.52 -0.85
C GLY A 222 9.09 25.15 0.36
N ASN A 223 8.66 24.82 1.58
CA ASN A 223 9.15 25.41 2.83
C ASN A 223 10.00 24.44 3.67
N THR A 224 9.96 23.15 3.37
CA THR A 224 10.87 22.16 3.97
C THR A 224 12.29 22.34 3.40
N PRO A 225 13.31 22.71 4.21
CA PRO A 225 14.65 22.92 3.70
C PRO A 225 15.21 21.65 3.08
N ARG A 226 15.54 21.69 1.78
CA ARG A 226 16.16 20.57 1.06
C ARG A 226 17.60 20.26 1.50
N GLY A 227 18.10 20.93 2.54
CA GLY A 227 19.50 20.89 3.00
C GLY A 227 19.76 20.05 4.25
N PHE A 228 18.84 19.17 4.66
CA PHE A 228 19.03 18.26 5.80
C PHE A 228 19.09 16.77 5.42
N ILE A 229 19.37 16.49 4.15
CA ILE A 229 19.65 15.16 3.58
C ILE A 229 21.11 15.12 3.12
#